data_AF-A0A7V8VTR8-F1
#
_entry.id   AF-A0A7V8VTR8-F1
#
_cell.length_a   1.000
_cell.length_b   1.000
_cell.length_c   1.000
_cell.angle_alpha   90.00
_cell.angle_beta   90.00
_cell.angle_gamma   90.00
#
_symmetry.space_group_name_H-M   'P 1'
#
loop_
_entity.id
_entity.type
_entity.pdbx_description
1 polymer ?
#
loop_
_entity_poly.entity_id
_entity_poly.type
_entity_poly.pdbx_seq_one_letter_code
_entity_poly.pdbx_strand_id
1 'polypeptide(L)'
;MSSSIAKPPVRHPALQQNALGLTRRDYEGAMSTLCAGCGHDSITAAIVQAFWELEIPPHRVAKLSGIGCSSKTPTYFLREAHGFNS
;
A
#
# COMPACT_ATOMS: atom_id res chain seq x y z
N MET A 1 -0.32 12.56 -14.59
CA MET A 1 -1.13 11.72 -15.51
C MET A 1 -2.04 10.87 -14.65
N SER A 2 -3.32 11.23 -14.54
CA SER A 2 -4.29 10.44 -13.78
C SER A 2 -4.72 9.26 -14.65
N SER A 3 -4.26 8.05 -14.34
CA SER A 3 -4.74 6.85 -15.04
C SER A 3 -6.22 6.66 -14.68
N SER A 4 -7.10 6.67 -15.66
CA SER A 4 -8.56 6.48 -15.51
C SER A 4 -8.98 5.03 -15.23
N ILE A 5 -8.00 4.14 -15.08
CA ILE A 5 -8.21 2.70 -14.92
C ILE A 5 -8.26 2.39 -13.42
N ALA A 6 -9.25 1.65 -12.94
CA ALA A 6 -9.26 1.14 -11.58
C ALA A 6 -8.40 -0.13 -11.46
N LYS A 7 -7.79 -0.38 -10.29
CA LYS A 7 -7.03 -1.62 -10.06
C LYS A 7 -7.97 -2.83 -10.22
N PRO A 8 -7.74 -3.76 -11.17
CA PRO A 8 -8.67 -4.86 -11.44
C PRO A 8 -8.87 -5.74 -10.21
N PRO A 9 -10.09 -6.12 -9.82
CA PRO A 9 -10.36 -6.86 -8.57
C PRO A 9 -9.93 -8.34 -8.60
N VAL A 10 -9.19 -8.77 -9.63
CA VAL A 10 -8.77 -10.16 -9.83
C VAL A 10 -7.99 -10.68 -8.62
N ARG A 11 -8.54 -11.68 -7.94
CA ARG A 11 -7.89 -12.42 -6.85
C ARG A 11 -7.77 -13.87 -7.30
N HIS A 12 -6.56 -14.41 -7.25
CA HIS A 12 -6.35 -15.82 -7.52
C HIS A 12 -6.74 -16.64 -6.27
N PRO A 13 -7.51 -17.75 -6.40
CA PRO A 13 -7.95 -18.52 -5.24
C PRO A 13 -6.80 -19.07 -4.37
N ALA A 14 -5.65 -19.37 -4.96
CA ALA A 14 -4.47 -19.87 -4.25
C ALA A 14 -3.50 -18.77 -3.77
N LEU A 15 -3.97 -17.54 -3.56
CA LEU A 15 -3.11 -16.49 -2.99
C LEU A 15 -2.76 -16.83 -1.55
N GLN A 16 -1.47 -16.74 -1.21
CA GLN A 16 -1.00 -16.95 0.15
C GLN A 16 -1.59 -15.89 1.09
N GLN A 17 -2.09 -16.36 2.23
CA GLN A 17 -2.55 -15.55 3.35
C GLN A 17 -1.53 -15.64 4.49
N ASN A 18 -1.45 -14.60 5.32
CA ASN A 18 -0.71 -14.63 6.59
C ASN A 18 -1.58 -15.19 7.73
N ALA A 19 -1.10 -15.26 8.97
CA ALA A 19 -1.90 -15.80 10.08
C ALA A 19 -3.17 -14.98 10.39
N LEU A 20 -3.28 -13.74 9.89
CA LEU A 20 -4.51 -12.93 9.99
C LEU A 20 -5.54 -13.26 8.90
N GLY A 21 -5.26 -14.22 8.01
CA GLY A 21 -6.10 -14.52 6.85
C GLY A 21 -6.05 -13.45 5.76
N LEU A 22 -5.10 -12.50 5.84
CA LEU A 22 -4.97 -11.40 4.89
C LEU A 22 -3.96 -11.74 3.80
N THR A 23 -4.27 -11.33 2.57
CA THR A 23 -3.33 -11.41 1.44
C THR A 23 -2.49 -10.14 1.36
N ARG A 24 -1.35 -10.17 0.67
CA ARG A 24 -0.56 -8.96 0.39
C ARG A 24 -1.37 -7.82 -0.22
N ARG A 25 -2.37 -8.16 -1.04
CA ARG A 25 -3.28 -7.20 -1.68
C ARG A 25 -4.13 -6.43 -0.67
N ASP A 26 -4.42 -7.01 0.49
CA ASP A 26 -5.18 -6.35 1.56
C ASP A 26 -4.32 -5.30 2.29
N TYR A 27 -2.99 -5.35 2.13
CA TYR A 27 -2.03 -4.38 2.65
C TYR A 27 -1.72 -3.25 1.65
N GLU A 28 -2.22 -3.31 0.42
CA GLU A 28 -2.01 -2.26 -0.59
C GLU A 28 -2.96 -1.07 -0.39
N GLY A 29 -2.53 0.11 -0.85
CA GLY A 29 -3.33 1.33 -0.88
C GLY A 29 -3.91 1.63 -2.26
N ALA A 30 -4.18 2.92 -2.52
CA ALA A 30 -4.66 3.37 -3.82
C ALA A 30 -3.58 3.20 -4.91
N MET A 31 -3.99 3.27 -6.18
CA MET A 31 -3.02 3.26 -7.27
C MET A 31 -2.11 4.49 -7.22
N SER A 32 -0.82 4.27 -7.51
CA SER A 32 0.17 5.33 -7.54
C SER A 32 -0.18 6.36 -8.61
N THR A 33 -0.07 7.63 -8.24
CA THR A 33 -0.16 8.77 -9.18
C THR A 33 1.22 9.38 -9.47
N LEU A 34 2.27 8.71 -9.00
CA LEU A 34 3.65 9.11 -9.22
C LEU A 34 4.06 8.79 -10.66
N CYS A 35 5.23 9.28 -11.06
CA CYS A 35 5.76 9.02 -12.39
C CYS A 35 5.88 7.52 -12.66
N ALA A 36 5.69 7.08 -13.91
CA ALA A 36 5.91 5.69 -14.28
C ALA A 36 7.37 5.29 -13.95
N GLY A 37 7.55 4.18 -13.23
CA GLY A 37 8.88 3.74 -12.78
C GLY A 37 9.45 4.53 -11.60
N CYS A 38 8.62 5.26 -10.84
CA CYS A 38 9.08 5.98 -9.66
C CYS A 38 9.59 5.03 -8.56
N GLY A 39 10.76 5.32 -7.98
CA GLY A 39 11.31 4.53 -6.87
C GLY A 39 10.45 4.49 -5.61
N HIS A 40 9.52 5.42 -5.43
CA HIS A 40 8.57 5.35 -4.31
C HIS A 40 7.60 4.16 -4.43
N ASP A 41 7.36 3.63 -5.64
CA ASP A 41 6.53 2.45 -5.85
C ASP A 41 7.24 1.19 -5.34
N SER A 42 8.57 1.10 -5.49
CA SER A 42 9.35 -0.02 -4.93
C SER A 42 9.41 0.03 -3.41
N ILE A 43 9.55 1.23 -2.83
CA ILE A 43 9.47 1.43 -1.37
C ILE A 43 8.08 1.03 -0.86
N THR A 44 7.02 1.45 -1.55
CA THR A 44 5.64 1.07 -1.20
C THR A 44 5.46 -0.45 -1.21
N ALA A 45 5.95 -1.13 -2.25
CA ALA A 45 5.89 -2.58 -2.34
C ALA A 45 6.66 -3.29 -1.20
N ALA A 46 7.83 -2.76 -0.84
CA ALA A 46 8.61 -3.29 0.28
C ALA A 46 7.88 -3.12 1.63
N ILE A 47 7.23 -1.97 1.86
CA ILE A 47 6.43 -1.74 3.07
C ILE A 47 5.24 -2.71 3.11
N VAL A 48 4.51 -2.89 2.00
CA VAL A 48 3.40 -3.84 1.90
C VAL A 48 3.86 -5.26 2.25
N GLN A 49 4.98 -5.70 1.69
CA GLN A 49 5.55 -7.02 1.97
C GLN A 49 5.89 -7.17 3.45
N ALA A 50 6.61 -6.20 4.03
CA ALA A 50 7.05 -6.26 5.42
C ALA A 50 5.87 -6.33 6.40
N PHE A 51 4.84 -5.49 6.23
CA PHE A 51 3.67 -5.51 7.11
C PHE A 51 2.84 -6.79 6.98
N TRP A 52 2.79 -7.38 5.78
CA TRP A 52 2.13 -8.66 5.56
C TRP A 52 2.87 -9.81 6.24
N GLU A 53 4.21 -9.86 6.13
CA GLU A 53 5.07 -10.84 6.80
C GLU A 53 5.06 -10.71 8.32
N LEU A 54 4.97 -9.47 8.84
CA LEU A 54 4.90 -9.19 10.27
C LEU A 54 3.51 -9.39 10.88
N GLU A 55 2.50 -9.74 10.06
CA GLU A 55 1.15 -10.03 10.54
C GLU A 55 0.54 -8.86 11.33
N ILE A 56 0.84 -7.63 10.89
CA ILE A 56 0.35 -6.42 11.56
C ILE A 56 -1.03 -6.07 10.97
N PRO A 57 -2.08 -5.90 11.79
CA PRO A 57 -3.38 -5.45 11.29
C PRO A 57 -3.28 -4.02 10.74
N PRO A 58 -3.62 -3.76 9.46
CA PRO A 58 -3.43 -2.45 8.83
C PRO A 58 -4.10 -1.29 9.57
N HIS A 59 -5.32 -1.49 10.09
CA HIS A 59 -6.07 -0.47 10.84
C HIS A 59 -5.42 -0.04 12.18
N ARG A 60 -4.39 -0.74 12.66
CA ARG A 60 -3.64 -0.38 13.88
C ARG A 60 -2.40 0.47 13.60
N VAL A 61 -2.15 0.83 12.34
CA VAL A 61 -0.97 1.56 11.92
C VAL A 61 -1.29 3.04 11.71
N ALA A 62 -0.39 3.91 12.13
CA ALA A 62 -0.41 5.33 11.79
C ALA A 62 0.74 5.65 10.83
N LYS A 63 0.44 6.39 9.76
CA LYS A 63 1.39 6.81 8.73
C LYS A 63 1.58 8.32 8.83
N LEU A 64 2.82 8.77 8.94
CA LEU A 64 3.17 10.19 8.99
C LEU A 64 4.14 10.51 7.85
N SER A 65 3.92 11.63 7.17
CA SER A 65 4.81 12.10 6.09
C SER A 65 4.95 13.63 6.09
N GLY A 66 6.05 14.10 5.51
CA GLY A 66 6.36 15.52 5.35
C GLY A 66 5.70 16.16 4.12
N ILE A 67 6.40 17.07 3.44
CA ILE A 67 6.04 17.60 2.11
C ILE A 67 7.01 17.09 1.03
N GLY A 68 6.46 16.62 -0.10
CA GLY A 68 7.25 16.11 -1.23
C GLY A 68 6.54 15.01 -2.03
N CYS A 69 7.22 14.50 -3.07
CA CYS A 69 6.74 13.37 -3.87
C CYS A 69 6.64 12.08 -3.02
N SER A 70 7.64 11.86 -2.15
CA SER A 70 7.65 10.80 -1.14
C SER A 70 6.51 10.91 -0.13
N SER A 71 6.03 12.12 0.13
CA SER A 71 4.96 12.33 1.11
C SER A 71 3.62 11.79 0.67
N LYS A 72 3.46 11.47 -0.61
CA LYS A 72 2.25 10.83 -1.12
C LYS A 72 2.24 9.32 -0.88
N THR A 73 3.40 8.71 -0.58
CA THR A 73 3.57 7.26 -0.36
C THR A 73 2.59 6.67 0.66
N PRO A 74 2.22 7.32 1.79
CA PRO A 74 1.18 6.83 2.71
C PRO A 74 -0.19 6.52 2.08
N THR A 75 -0.48 7.04 0.89
CA THR A 75 -1.73 6.78 0.16
C THR A 75 -1.72 5.40 -0.53
N TYR A 76 -0.54 4.83 -0.76
CA TYR A 76 -0.34 3.67 -1.64
C TYR A 76 -0.08 2.36 -0.89
N PHE A 77 0.00 2.39 0.45
CA PHE A 77 0.08 1.21 1.31
C PHE A 77 -0.84 1.34 2.53
N LEU A 78 -1.21 0.18 3.09
CA LEU A 78 -2.04 -0.01 4.28
C LEU A 78 -3.30 0.87 4.21
N ARG A 79 -4.25 0.52 3.33
CA ARG A 79 -5.44 1.34 3.07
C ARG A 79 -6.27 1.64 4.32
N GLU A 80 -6.33 0.71 5.27
CA GLU A 80 -7.10 0.87 6.52
C GLU A 80 -6.36 1.68 7.59
N ALA A 81 -5.06 1.96 7.39
CA ALA A 81 -4.25 2.71 8.34
C ALA A 81 -4.54 4.22 8.29
N HIS A 82 -4.50 4.87 9.45
CA HIS A 82 -4.60 6.32 9.55
C HIS A 82 -3.38 7.00 8.93
N GLY A 83 -3.58 8.15 8.26
CA GLY A 83 -2.51 8.90 7.60
C GLY A 83 -2.56 10.39 7.92
N PHE A 84 -1.41 10.99 8.18
CA PHE A 84 -1.23 12.42 8.40
C PHE A 84 -0.06 12.94 7.54
N ASN A 85 -0.28 14.03 6.81
CA ASN A 85 0.74 14.66 5.96
C ASN A 85 0.93 16.10 6.48
N SER A 86 2.17 16.49 6.77
CA SER A 86 2.54 17.81 7.33
C SER A 86 3.61 18.51 6.53
#